data_AF-A0A4Y9JVT4-F1
#
_entry.id   AF-A0A4Y9JVT4-F1
#
_cell.length_a   1.000
_cell.length_b   1.000
_cell.length_c   1.000
_cell.angle_alpha   90.00
_cell.angle_beta   90.00
_cell.angle_gamma   90.00
#
_symmetry.space_group_name_H-M   'P 1'
#
loop_
_entity.id
_entity.type
_entity.pdbx_description
1 polymer ?
#
loop_
_entity_poly.entity_id
_entity_poly.type
_entity_poly.pdbx_seq_one_letter_code
_entity_poly.pdbx_strand_id
1 'polypeptide(L)'
;MGKNTQIKARNAGSEIHLSHSQVDTPLLDVKSLEHLQQFRPDIVDFVVEQTKKEAEHRRKQDSRMINYTFIERIGALLLGTLIGAGSITGAIYAAMQGFETLATAIATVGLGSLAVAFLRRDKK
;
A
#
# COMPACT_ATOMS: atom_id res chain seq x y z
N MET A 1 11.18 7.56 8.22
CA MET A 1 12.43 8.36 8.24
C MET A 1 12.13 9.67 8.91
N GLY A 2 12.54 9.86 10.17
CA GLY A 2 12.18 11.06 10.95
C GLY A 2 13.02 12.27 10.52
N LYS A 3 12.38 13.42 10.26
CA LYS A 3 13.06 14.66 9.87
C LYS A 3 13.02 15.61 11.07
N ASN A 4 14.19 15.89 11.63
CA ASN A 4 14.36 16.91 12.67
C ASN A 4 14.94 18.17 12.02
N THR A 5 14.17 19.25 12.03
CA THR A 5 14.58 20.55 11.49
C THR A 5 14.70 21.53 12.64
N GLN A 6 15.93 21.93 12.96
CA GLN A 6 16.21 23.00 13.91
C GLN A 6 16.65 24.24 13.15
N ILE A 7 15.88 25.32 13.27
CA ILE A 7 16.23 26.63 12.71
C ILE A 7 16.55 27.54 13.89
N LYS A 8 17.81 27.99 13.94
CA LYS A 8 18.27 29.00 14.90
C LYS A 8 18.56 30.28 14.12
N ALA A 9 17.70 31.27 14.24
CA ALA A 9 17.91 32.59 13.67
C ALA A 9 18.18 33.58 14.81
N ARG A 10 19.34 34.25 14.76
CA ARG A 10 19.74 35.29 15.71
C ARG A 10 19.83 36.61 14.97
N ASN A 11 18.95 37.55 15.30
CA ASN A 11 19.07 38.96 14.92
C ASN A 11 19.20 39.78 16.22
N ALA A 12 19.85 40.95 16.18
CA ALA A 12 20.48 41.73 17.25
C ALA A 12 19.61 42.14 18.48
N GLY A 13 18.41 41.57 18.66
CA GLY A 13 17.58 41.67 19.86
C GLY A 13 16.46 40.65 19.93
N SER A 14 16.46 39.60 19.11
CA SER A 14 15.38 38.60 19.07
C SER A 14 15.91 37.24 18.63
N GLU A 15 15.75 36.24 19.48
CA GLU A 15 16.06 34.85 19.18
C GLU A 15 14.77 34.08 18.93
N ILE A 16 14.64 33.51 17.73
CA ILE A 16 13.51 32.63 17.39
C ILE A 16 14.08 31.21 17.27
N HIS A 17 13.63 30.35 18.19
CA HIS A 17 13.98 28.93 18.22
C HIS A 17 12.78 28.12 17.71
N LEU A 18 12.85 27.59 16.49
CA LEU A 18 11.85 26.67 15.95
C LEU A 18 12.45 25.26 15.89
N SER A 19 11.93 24.36 16.73
CA SER A 19 12.23 22.93 16.70
C SER A 19 11.04 22.17 16.12
N HIS A 20 11.22 21.58 14.93
CA HIS A 20 10.21 20.77 14.28
C HIS A 20 10.71 19.33 14.15
N SER A 21 10.09 18.41 14.89
CA SER A 21 10.37 16.98 14.82
C SER A 21 9.17 16.26 14.21
N GLN A 22 9.34 15.81 12.96
CA GLN A 22 8.34 14.99 12.28
C GLN A 22 8.83 13.55 12.29
N VAL A 23 8.31 12.75 13.23
CA VAL A 23 8.70 11.35 13.42
C VAL A 23 7.54 10.46 12.95
N ASP A 24 7.74 9.81 11.81
CA ASP A 24 6.77 8.85 11.23
C ASP A 24 7.01 7.42 11.76
N THR A 25 7.68 7.31 12.91
CA THR A 25 8.21 6.04 13.45
C THR A 25 7.64 5.82 14.85
N PRO A 26 7.17 4.61 15.20
CA PRO A 26 6.62 4.29 16.54
C PRO A 26 7.66 4.28 17.67
N LEU A 27 8.92 4.62 17.38
CA LEU A 27 9.98 4.63 18.36
C LEU A 27 9.79 5.86 19.25
N LEU A 28 9.32 5.61 20.47
CA LEU A 28 9.34 6.60 21.54
C LEU A 28 10.78 7.01 21.80
N ASP A 29 11.07 8.30 21.59
CA ASP A 29 12.36 8.86 21.96
C ASP A 29 12.50 8.86 23.48
N VAL A 30 13.36 7.97 23.97
CA VAL A 30 13.57 7.73 25.40
C VAL A 30 14.01 9.01 26.12
N LYS A 31 14.75 9.90 25.44
CA LYS A 31 15.19 11.19 25.99
C LYS A 31 14.03 12.16 26.16
N SER A 32 13.12 12.21 25.19
CA SER A 32 11.92 13.02 25.27
C SER A 32 10.97 12.54 26.37
N LEU A 33 10.87 11.21 26.57
CA LEU A 33 10.10 10.63 27.67
C LEU A 33 10.72 10.91 29.04
N GLU A 34 12.05 10.83 29.17
CA GLU A 34 12.76 11.14 30.41
C GLU A 34 12.56 12.60 30.83
N HIS A 35 12.60 13.54 29.87
CA HIS A 35 12.24 14.93 30.12
C HIS A 35 10.76 15.08 30.54
N LEU A 36 9.83 14.39 29.88
CA LEU A 36 8.41 14.40 30.24
C LEU A 36 8.16 13.82 31.64
N GLN A 37 8.91 12.79 32.04
CA GLN A 37 8.82 12.16 33.36
C GLN A 37 9.23 13.12 34.49
N GLN A 38 10.22 13.99 34.25
CA GLN A 38 10.66 15.00 35.22
C GLN A 38 9.59 16.07 35.48
N PHE A 39 8.80 16.44 34.47
CA PHE A 39 7.79 17.51 34.59
C PHE A 39 6.39 16.98 34.95
N ARG A 40 5.95 15.86 34.38
CA ARG A 40 4.67 15.24 34.74
C ARG A 40 4.66 13.73 34.42
N PRO A 41 4.98 12.87 35.40
CA PRO A 41 5.14 11.42 35.17
C PRO A 41 3.86 10.73 34.69
N ASP A 42 2.69 11.22 35.09
CA ASP A 42 1.37 10.71 34.68
C ASP A 42 1.14 10.75 33.14
N ILE A 43 1.73 11.72 32.42
CA ILE A 43 1.58 11.80 30.94
C ILE A 43 2.34 10.67 30.26
N VAL A 44 3.44 10.21 30.85
CA VAL A 44 4.30 9.18 30.24
C VAL A 44 3.50 7.89 30.06
N ASP A 45 2.74 7.48 31.08
CA ASP A 45 1.87 6.30 31.03
C ASP A 45 0.78 6.45 29.96
N PHE A 46 0.16 7.63 29.87
CA PHE A 46 -0.81 7.93 28.82
C PHE A 46 -0.19 7.82 27.41
N VAL A 47 1.00 8.38 27.19
CA VAL A 47 1.67 8.35 25.89
C VAL A 47 2.07 6.93 25.49
N VAL A 48 2.54 6.12 26.45
CA VAL A 48 2.84 4.69 26.22
C VAL A 48 1.57 3.93 25.85
N GLU A 49 0.46 4.17 26.56
CA GLU A 49 -0.82 3.53 26.27
C GLU A 49 -1.37 3.91 24.90
N GLN A 50 -1.34 5.20 24.54
CA GLN A 50 -1.75 5.67 23.21
C GLN A 50 -0.85 5.09 22.11
N THR A 51 0.46 5.01 22.35
CA THR A 51 1.40 4.42 21.38
C THR A 51 1.11 2.93 21.17
N LYS A 52 0.77 2.20 22.24
CA LYS A 52 0.35 0.80 22.14
C LYS A 52 -0.93 0.65 21.33
N LYS A 53 -1.96 1.47 21.61
CA LYS A 53 -3.23 1.46 20.86
C LYS A 53 -3.02 1.76 19.37
N GLU A 54 -2.16 2.72 19.06
CA GLU A 54 -1.82 3.06 17.67
C GLU A 54 -1.04 1.94 16.97
N ALA A 55 -0.12 1.27 17.67
CA ALA A 55 0.61 0.13 17.13
C ALA A 55 -0.33 -1.07 16.85
N GLU A 56 -1.27 -1.35 17.75
CA GLU A 56 -2.30 -2.38 17.55
C GLU A 56 -3.24 -2.02 16.39
N HIS A 57 -3.63 -0.76 16.27
CA HIS A 57 -4.44 -0.28 15.14
C HIS A 57 -3.71 -0.48 13.82
N ARG A 58 -2.44 -0.06 13.71
CA ARG A 58 -1.62 -0.25 12.51
C ARG A 58 -1.49 -1.72 12.12
N ARG A 59 -1.16 -2.61 13.07
CA ARG A 59 -1.10 -4.06 12.81
C ARG A 59 -2.42 -4.62 12.28
N LYS A 60 -3.55 -4.15 12.81
CA LYS A 60 -4.88 -4.55 12.35
C LYS A 60 -5.17 -4.05 10.94
N GLN A 61 -4.77 -2.82 10.61
CA GLN A 61 -4.92 -2.28 9.26
C GLN A 61 -4.03 -3.00 8.26
N ASP A 62 -2.76 -3.26 8.60
CA ASP A 62 -1.83 -4.00 7.76
C ASP A 62 -2.36 -5.40 7.43
N SER A 63 -2.85 -6.12 8.44
CA SER A 63 -3.46 -7.45 8.23
C SER A 63 -4.68 -7.38 7.30
N ARG A 64 -5.55 -6.37 7.46
CA ARG A 64 -6.71 -6.17 6.58
C ARG A 64 -6.28 -5.84 5.16
N MET A 65 -5.30 -4.96 4.99
CA MET A 65 -4.76 -4.56 3.69
C MET A 65 -4.16 -5.76 2.96
N ILE A 66 -3.40 -6.61 3.66
CA ILE A 66 -2.83 -7.84 3.09
C ILE A 66 -3.96 -8.78 2.62
N ASN A 67 -4.99 -8.98 3.44
CA ASN A 67 -6.12 -9.83 3.08
C ASN A 67 -6.90 -9.31 1.87
N TYR A 68 -7.18 -8.00 1.81
CA TYR A 68 -7.85 -7.40 0.64
C TYR A 68 -7.01 -7.50 -0.62
N THR A 69 -5.71 -7.24 -0.52
CA THR A 69 -4.77 -7.40 -1.65
C THR A 69 -4.72 -8.85 -2.13
N PHE A 70 -4.77 -9.81 -1.20
CA PHE A 70 -4.81 -11.23 -1.54
C PHE A 70 -6.09 -11.59 -2.29
N ILE A 71 -7.25 -11.17 -1.78
CA ILE A 71 -8.55 -11.43 -2.42
C ILE A 71 -8.61 -10.79 -3.81
N GLU A 72 -8.15 -9.55 -3.96
CA GLU A 72 -8.09 -8.87 -5.25
C GLU A 72 -7.22 -9.63 -6.26
N ARG A 73 -6.04 -10.09 -5.82
CA ARG A 73 -5.12 -10.86 -6.67
C ARG A 73 -5.71 -12.20 -7.11
N ILE A 74 -6.37 -12.91 -6.20
CA ILE A 74 -7.05 -14.18 -6.51
C ILE A 74 -8.24 -13.92 -7.45
N GLY A 75 -9.04 -12.89 -7.19
CA GLY A 75 -10.16 -12.50 -8.05
C GLY A 75 -9.71 -12.16 -9.47
N ALA A 76 -8.64 -11.37 -9.61
CA ALA A 76 -8.07 -11.04 -10.91
C ALA A 76 -7.54 -12.28 -11.65
N LEU A 77 -6.93 -13.24 -10.94
CA LEU A 77 -6.47 -14.49 -11.53
C LEU A 77 -7.65 -15.33 -12.05
N LEU A 78 -8.69 -15.50 -11.24
CA LEU A 78 -9.89 -16.26 -11.62
C LEU A 78 -10.59 -15.65 -12.84
N LEU A 79 -10.79 -14.33 -12.86
CA LEU A 79 -11.39 -13.64 -14.01
C LEU A 79 -10.51 -13.77 -15.26
N GLY A 80 -9.19 -13.64 -15.12
CA GLY A 80 -8.24 -13.87 -16.21
C GLY A 80 -8.32 -15.28 -16.77
N THR A 81 -8.42 -16.30 -15.92
CA THR A 81 -8.59 -17.70 -16.33
C THR A 81 -9.91 -17.91 -17.08
N LEU A 82 -11.01 -17.32 -16.61
CA LEU A 82 -12.31 -17.42 -17.30
C LEU A 82 -12.29 -16.77 -18.68
N ILE A 83 -11.69 -15.58 -18.80
CA ILE A 83 -11.54 -14.90 -20.09
C ILE A 83 -10.67 -15.75 -21.03
N GLY A 84 -9.56 -16.32 -20.53
CA GLY A 84 -8.68 -17.17 -21.32
C GLY A 84 -9.38 -18.43 -21.82
N ALA A 85 -10.01 -19.18 -20.91
CA ALA A 85 -10.75 -20.40 -21.24
C ALA A 85 -11.93 -20.11 -22.19
N GLY A 86 -12.67 -19.03 -21.95
CA GLY A 86 -13.78 -18.60 -22.80
C GLY A 86 -13.32 -18.20 -24.20
N SER A 87 -12.19 -17.49 -24.30
CA SER A 87 -11.63 -17.08 -25.60
C SER A 87 -11.18 -18.28 -26.42
N ILE A 88 -10.52 -19.27 -25.81
CA ILE A 88 -10.07 -20.49 -26.48
C ILE A 88 -11.28 -21.33 -26.91
N THR A 89 -12.21 -21.59 -25.99
CA THR A 89 -13.40 -22.41 -26.28
C THR A 89 -14.28 -21.77 -27.35
N GLY A 90 -14.49 -20.44 -27.25
CA GLY A 90 -15.26 -19.68 -28.23
C GLY A 90 -14.61 -19.66 -29.61
N ALA A 91 -13.28 -19.52 -29.68
CA ALA A 91 -12.56 -19.57 -30.95
C ALA A 91 -12.63 -20.96 -31.60
N ILE A 92 -12.45 -22.04 -30.82
CA ILE A 92 -12.55 -23.42 -31.33
C ILE A 92 -13.97 -23.69 -31.86
N TYR A 93 -14.99 -23.30 -31.11
CA TYR A 93 -16.38 -23.48 -31.51
C TYR A 93 -16.72 -22.72 -32.81
N ALA A 94 -16.24 -21.48 -32.95
CA ALA A 94 -16.41 -20.69 -34.18
C ALA A 94 -15.67 -21.30 -35.37
N ALA A 95 -14.47 -21.86 -35.15
CA ALA A 95 -13.69 -22.53 -36.20
C ALA A 95 -14.38 -23.81 -36.68
N MET A 96 -14.98 -24.59 -35.78
CA MET A 96 -15.73 -25.81 -36.14
C MET A 96 -16.96 -25.52 -37.02
N GLN A 97 -17.55 -24.33 -36.91
CA GLN A 97 -18.66 -23.90 -37.75
C GLN A 97 -18.22 -23.30 -39.10
N GLY A 98 -16.91 -23.22 -39.36
CA GLY A 98 -16.36 -22.64 -40.60
C GLY A 98 -16.19 -21.12 -40.57
N PHE A 99 -16.44 -20.44 -39.43
CA PHE A 99 -16.23 -19.00 -39.28
C PHE A 99 -14.79 -18.67 -38.86
N GLU A 100 -13.84 -18.92 -39.77
CA GLU A 100 -12.41 -18.81 -39.50
C GLU A 100 -11.97 -17.37 -39.14
N THR A 101 -12.57 -16.36 -39.76
CA THR A 101 -12.31 -14.94 -39.46
C THR A 101 -12.80 -14.54 -38.06
N LEU A 102 -13.92 -15.11 -37.60
CA LEU A 102 -14.42 -14.85 -36.25
C LEU A 102 -13.56 -15.57 -35.21
N ALA A 103 -13.18 -16.82 -35.48
CA ALA A 103 -12.31 -17.58 -34.61
C ALA A 103 -10.96 -16.88 -34.37
N THR A 104 -10.34 -16.39 -35.44
CA THR A 104 -9.06 -15.65 -35.36
C THR A 104 -9.21 -14.31 -34.64
N ALA A 105 -10.29 -13.57 -34.86
CA ALA A 105 -10.56 -12.32 -34.14
C ALA A 105 -10.74 -12.56 -32.63
N ILE A 106 -11.51 -13.59 -32.24
CA ILE A 106 -11.73 -13.92 -30.82
C ILE A 106 -10.42 -14.37 -30.16
N ALA A 107 -9.65 -15.23 -30.82
CA ALA A 107 -8.38 -15.72 -30.28
C ALA A 107 -7.36 -14.58 -30.11
N THR A 108 -7.21 -13.71 -31.11
CA THR A 108 -6.25 -12.60 -31.07
C THR A 108 -6.61 -11.55 -30.02
N VAL A 109 -7.88 -11.14 -29.93
CA VAL A 109 -8.33 -10.16 -28.93
C VAL A 109 -8.30 -10.76 -27.53
N GLY A 110 -8.78 -11.99 -27.36
CA GLY A 110 -8.85 -12.67 -26.06
C GLY A 110 -7.46 -12.95 -25.48
N LEU A 111 -6.58 -13.63 -26.22
CA LEU A 111 -5.23 -13.93 -25.77
C LEU A 111 -4.35 -12.68 -25.74
N GLY A 112 -4.50 -11.78 -26.72
CA GLY A 112 -3.74 -10.53 -26.79
C GLY A 112 -4.03 -9.60 -25.61
N SER A 113 -5.28 -9.46 -25.21
CA SER A 113 -5.65 -8.64 -24.04
C SER A 113 -5.07 -9.21 -22.73
N LEU A 114 -5.07 -10.54 -22.57
CA LEU A 114 -4.42 -11.20 -21.44
C LEU A 114 -2.91 -11.00 -21.43
N ALA A 115 -2.25 -11.15 -22.59
CA ALA A 115 -0.81 -10.93 -22.71
C ALA A 115 -0.43 -9.49 -22.34
N VAL A 116 -1.19 -8.49 -22.79
CA VAL A 116 -0.99 -7.08 -22.43
C VAL A 116 -1.23 -6.85 -20.94
N ALA A 117 -2.28 -7.45 -20.37
CA ALA A 117 -2.57 -7.33 -18.94
C ALA A 117 -1.44 -7.89 -18.06
N PHE A 118 -0.85 -9.03 -18.44
CA PHE A 118 0.31 -9.60 -17.74
C PHE A 118 1.57 -8.75 -17.91
N LEU A 119 1.90 -8.30 -19.12
CA LEU A 119 3.08 -7.46 -19.37
C LEU A 119 3.02 -6.12 -18.64
N ARG A 120 1.84 -5.52 -18.51
CA ARG A 120 1.66 -4.27 -17.76
C ARG A 120 1.83 -4.47 -16.25
N ARG A 121 1.57 -5.67 -15.73
CA ARG A 121 1.66 -5.99 -14.31
C ARG A 121 3.11 -6.03 -13.80
N ASP A 122 4.07 -6.42 -14.64
CA ASP A 122 5.50 -6.48 -14.26
C ASP A 122 6.20 -5.11 -14.20
N LYS A 123 5.57 -4.05 -14.71
CA LYS A 123 6.15 -2.68 -14.72
C LYS A 123 5.76 -1.82 -13.51
N LYS A 124 5.09 -2.39 -12.51
CA LYS A 124 4.77 -1.73 -11.23
C LYS A 124 5.53 -2.38 -10.10
#